data_AF-W4AID2-F1
#
_entry.id   AF-W4AID2-F1
#
_cell.length_a   1.000
_cell.length_b   1.000
_cell.length_c   1.000
_cell.angle_alpha   90.00
_cell.angle_beta   90.00
_cell.angle_gamma   90.00
#
_symmetry.space_group_name_H-M   'P 1'
#
loop_
_entity.id
_entity.type
_entity.pdbx_description
1 polymer ?
#
loop_
_entity_poly.entity_id
_entity_poly.type
_entity_poly.pdbx_seq_one_letter_code
_entity_poly.pdbx_strand_id
1 'polypeptide(L)' 'MNEMNESSIWIIIAAVVLVLVQGTWLFLDARKRGLGKMAWFWGIWGSTTSPTPLIFYWIFVIRKNRRKP' A
#
# COMPACT_ATOMS: atom_id res chain seq x y z
N MET A 1 -3.74 21.60 -27.70
CA MET A 1 -2.54 20.94 -27.15
C MET A 1 -2.51 21.28 -25.67
N ASN A 2 -2.49 20.27 -24.80
CA ASN A 2 -2.79 20.41 -23.37
C ASN A 2 -1.84 21.38 -22.66
N GLU A 3 -2.41 22.42 -22.05
CA GLU A 3 -1.77 23.16 -20.97
C GLU A 3 -1.66 22.22 -19.76
N MET A 4 -0.52 21.53 -19.66
CA MET A 4 -0.17 20.84 -18.41
C MET A 4 0.12 21.93 -17.38
N ASN A 5 -0.92 22.39 -16.68
CA ASN A 5 -0.78 23.27 -15.53
C ASN A 5 0.27 22.69 -14.59
N GLU A 6 1.27 23.46 -14.17
CA GLU A 6 2.36 23.02 -13.27
C GLU A 6 1.84 22.27 -12.04
N SER A 7 0.63 22.62 -11.58
CA SER A 7 -0.10 21.93 -10.52
C SER A 7 -0.31 20.43 -10.76
N SER A 8 -0.50 20.00 -12.01
CA SER A 8 -0.70 18.59 -12.38
C SER A 8 0.55 17.73 -12.12
N ILE A 9 1.75 18.28 -12.31
CA ILE A 9 3.01 17.54 -12.10
C ILE A 9 3.21 17.26 -10.61
N TRP A 10 2.96 18.25 -9.76
CA TRP A 10 3.04 18.09 -8.30
C TRP A 10 2.04 17.06 -7.76
N ILE A 11 0.84 17.01 -8.34
CA ILE A 11 -0.18 15.99 -7.99
C ILE A 11 0.33 14.59 -8.32
N ILE A 12 0.95 14.40 -9.48
CA ILE A 12 1.50 13.09 -9.88
C ILE A 12 2.65 12.69 -8.94
N ILE A 13 3.56 13.61 -8.63
CA ILE A 13 4.67 13.34 -7.71
C ILE A 13 4.14 12.96 -6.32
N ALA A 14 3.18 13.73 -5.79
CA ALA A 14 2.55 13.43 -4.51
C ALA A 14 1.86 12.06 -4.52
N ALA A 15 1.15 11.72 -5.59
CA ALA A 15 0.52 10.41 -5.75
C ALA A 15 1.54 9.27 -5.74
N VAL A 16 2.66 9.41 -6.47
CA VAL A 16 3.73 8.40 -6.49
C VAL A 16 4.35 8.22 -5.11
N VAL A 17 4.67 9.32 -4.42
CA VAL A 17 5.23 9.28 -3.05
C VAL A 17 4.24 8.61 -2.10
N LEU A 18 2.96 8.94 -2.18
CA LEU A 18 1.91 8.33 -1.36
C LEU A 18 1.81 6.81 -1.60
N VAL A 19 1.87 6.36 -2.85
CA VAL A 19 1.84 4.93 -3.19
C VAL A 19 3.08 4.20 -2.66
N LEU A 20 4.27 4.81 -2.76
CA LEU A 20 5.50 4.23 -2.20
C LEU A 20 5.48 4.15 -0.67
N VAL A 21 5.00 5.21 -0.02
CA VAL A 21 4.82 5.25 1.45
C VAL A 21 3.80 4.20 1.88
N GLN A 22 2.67 4.10 1.17
CA GLN A 22 1.63 3.09 1.41
C GLN A 22 2.19 1.66 1.31
N GLY A 23 2.90 1.32 0.23
CA GLY A 23 3.49 0.00 0.06
C GLY A 23 4.53 -0.32 1.14
N THR A 24 5.38 0.64 1.47
CA THR A 24 6.39 0.48 2.53
C THR A 24 5.72 0.26 3.90
N TRP A 25 4.66 1.00 4.19
CA TRP A 25 3.90 0.86 5.43
C TRP A 25 3.21 -0.51 5.51
N LEU A 26 2.59 -0.98 4.41
CA LEU A 26 2.01 -2.33 4.34
C LEU A 26 3.05 -3.42 4.60
N PHE A 27 4.26 -3.28 4.05
CA PHE A 27 5.35 -4.22 4.27
C PHE A 27 5.78 -4.27 5.74
N LEU A 28 5.95 -3.10 6.37
CA LEU A 28 6.33 -2.99 7.77
C LEU A 28 5.23 -3.52 8.70
N ASP A 29 3.97 -3.18 8.45
CA ASP A 29 2.83 -3.68 9.24
C ASP A 29 2.69 -5.20 9.10
N ALA A 30 2.84 -5.73 7.89
CA ALA A 30 2.82 -7.17 7.65
C ALA A 30 3.98 -7.90 8.36
N ARG A 31 5.18 -7.31 8.39
CA ARG A 31 6.29 -7.86 9.19
C ARG A 31 5.96 -7.85 10.68
N LYS A 32 5.43 -6.75 11.21
CA LYS A 32 5.06 -6.63 12.63
C LYS A 32 3.98 -7.63 13.04
N ARG A 33 3.05 -7.98 12.15
CA ARG A 33 2.01 -9.00 12.38
C ARG A 33 2.49 -10.45 12.22
N GLY A 34 3.76 -10.68 11.90
CA GLY A 34 4.33 -12.02 11.79
C GLY A 34 3.95 -12.77 10.51
N LEU A 35 3.64 -12.06 9.41
CA LEU A 35 3.39 -12.70 8.09
C LEU A 35 4.64 -13.25 7.42
N GLY A 36 5.83 -13.02 7.98
CA GLY A 36 7.10 -13.56 7.49
C GLY A 36 7.34 -13.21 6.03
N LYS A 37 7.57 -14.23 5.19
CA LYS A 37 7.78 -14.08 3.73
C LYS A 37 6.59 -13.44 3.00
N MET A 38 5.36 -13.60 3.51
CA MET A 38 4.18 -13.00 2.88
C MET A 38 4.11 -11.48 3.05
N ALA A 39 4.94 -10.88 3.92
CA ALA A 39 4.99 -9.43 4.07
C ALA A 39 5.42 -8.72 2.78
N TRP A 40 6.33 -9.31 2.01
CA TRP A 40 6.84 -8.73 0.76
C TRP A 40 5.77 -8.63 -0.33
N PHE A 41 4.86 -9.61 -0.40
CA PHE A 41 3.72 -9.58 -1.30
C PHE A 41 2.84 -8.35 -1.05
N TRP A 42 2.55 -8.05 0.22
CA TRP A 42 1.75 -6.87 0.61
C TRP A 42 2.48 -5.55 0.32
N GLY A 43 3.81 -5.53 0.45
CA GLY A 43 4.61 -4.36 0.08
C GLY A 43 4.59 -4.03 -1.41
N ILE A 44 4.83 -5.03 -2.26
CA ILE A 44 4.83 -4.84 -3.73
C ILE A 44 3.44 -4.54 -4.25
N TRP A 45 2.44 -5.30 -3.80
CA TRP A 45 1.06 -5.07 -4.23
C TRP A 45 0.57 -3.69 -3.79
N GLY A 46 0.90 -3.27 -2.57
CA GLY A 46 0.61 -1.93 -2.06
C GLY A 46 1.22 -0.79 -2.88
N SER A 47 2.32 -1.04 -3.57
CA SER A 47 2.99 -0.07 -4.45
C SER A 47 2.50 -0.11 -5.92
N THR A 48 1.59 -1.02 -6.28
CA THR A 48 1.14 -1.15 -7.68
C THR A 48 -0.12 -0.35 -7.96
N THR A 49 -1.09 -0.42 -7.04
CA THR A 49 -2.40 0.20 -7.20
C THR A 49 -2.88 0.73 -5.85
N SER A 50 -3.61 1.83 -5.85
CA SER A 50 -4.32 2.31 -4.66
C SER A 50 -5.77 2.55 -5.07
N PRO A 51 -6.80 2.21 -4.26
CA PRO A 51 -6.78 1.71 -2.87
C PRO A 51 -7.00 0.18 -2.72
N THR A 52 -7.08 -0.57 -3.81
CA THR A 52 -7.44 -2.00 -3.82
C THR A 52 -6.62 -2.87 -2.84
N PRO A 53 -5.27 -2.85 -2.83
CA PRO A 53 -4.47 -3.60 -1.86
C PRO A 53 -4.78 -3.29 -0.41
N LEU A 54 -5.15 -2.05 -0.08
CA LEU A 54 -5.50 -1.63 1.27
C LEU A 54 -6.75 -2.36 1.76
N ILE A 55 -7.77 -2.46 0.91
CA ILE A 55 -9.03 -3.16 1.20
C ILE A 55 -8.77 -4.66 1.41
N PHE A 56 -8.02 -5.28 0.49
CA PHE A 56 -7.67 -6.70 0.60
C PHE A 56 -6.79 -6.98 1.82
N TYR A 57 -5.82 -6.12 2.14
CA TYR A 57 -5.00 -6.24 3.34
C TYR A 57 -5.86 -6.22 4.59
N TRP A 58 -6.82 -5.30 4.67
CA TRP A 58 -7.70 -5.20 5.82
C TRP A 58 -8.57 -6.45 6.02
N ILE A 59 -9.15 -6.99 4.94
CA ILE A 59 -9.99 -8.19 5.00
C ILE A 59 -9.18 -9.45 5.33
N PHE A 60 -8.05 -9.67 4.65
CA PHE A 60 -7.31 -10.92 4.76
C PHE A 60 -6.29 -10.94 5.90
N VAL A 61 -5.67 -9.81 6.22
CA VAL A 61 -4.61 -9.72 7.23
C VAL A 61 -5.17 -9.31 8.59
N ILE A 62 -5.89 -8.19 8.67
CA ILE A 62 -6.37 -7.66 9.95
C ILE A 62 -7.45 -8.57 10.55
N ARG A 63 -8.41 -9.05 9.74
CA ARG A 63 -9.48 -9.94 10.24
C ARG A 63 -8.95 -11.33 10.63
N LYS A 64 -7.97 -11.88 9.91
CA LYS A 64 -7.38 -13.19 10.20
C LYS A 64 -6.50 -13.16 11.45
N ASN A 65 -5.80 -12.05 11.72
CA ASN A 65 -4.95 -11.92 12.90
C ASN A 65 -5.75 -11.87 14.22
N ARG A 66 -7.06 -11.58 14.18
CA ARG A 66 -7.95 -11.66 15.36
C ARG A 66 -8.42 -13.08 15.70
N ARG A 67 -8.08 -14.09 14.89
CA ARG A 67 -8.51 -15.48 15.07
C ARG A 67 -7.42 -16.42 15.59
N LYS A 68 -6.30 -15.90 16.08
CA LYS A 68 -5.39 -16.71 16.89
C LYS A 68 -5.94 -16.67 18.33
N PRO A 69 -6.27 -17.83 18.94
CA PRO A 69 -6.79 -17.90 20.30
C PRO A 69 -5.78 -17.37 21.32
#